data_AF-A0A5J6YC17-F1
#
_entry.id   AF-A0A5J6YC17-F1
#
_cell.length_a   1.000
_cell.length_b   1.000
_cell.length_c   1.000
_cell.angle_alpha   90.00
_cell.angle_beta   90.00
_cell.angle_gamma   90.00
#
_symmetry.space_group_name_H-M   'P 1'
#
loop_
_entity.id
_entity.type
_entity.pdbx_description
1 polymer ?
#
loop_
_entity_poly.entity_id
_entity_poly.type
_entity_poly.pdbx_seq_one_letter_code
_entity_poly.pdbx_strand_id
1 'polypeptide(L)'
;MVQEAVDTLLDSGSRGQPTRDGHNKVYKSLSDVIEGKEGRFRETLLGKRVDYSGRSVIVVGPSLSLHQCGLPLEIAIKLFQLFVIRDLITKRATSNVRIAKRKIWEKEPIVWEILQEVMRGHPVLLNRAPTLHRLGIQAFQPTLVEGRTICLHPLVCKGFNADFDGDQMAVHLPLSLEAQAEARLLMFSHMNLLSPAIGDPICVPTQDMLIGLYVLTIGNRRGICANRYNSCGNYPNKKVNYNNNYYTKDKEPHFSSSYDALGAYRQKRIGLNSPLWLRWKLDQRVIGSREVPIEVQYESFGTYHEIYAHYLIVGNRKKETRSIYIRTTLGHISFYREIEEAIQGFSRAYSYTI
;
A
#
# COMPACT_ATOMS: atom_id res chain seq x y z
N MET A 1 -2.01 44.27 -51.92
CA MET A 1 -0.80 43.44 -52.12
C MET A 1 0.16 43.46 -50.94
N VAL A 2 0.96 44.50 -50.67
CA VAL A 2 1.94 44.44 -49.55
C VAL A 2 1.25 44.36 -48.18
N GLN A 3 0.21 45.16 -47.95
CA GLN A 3 -0.56 45.12 -46.70
C GLN A 3 -1.18 43.72 -46.46
N GLU A 4 -1.77 43.10 -47.48
CA GLU A 4 -2.34 41.74 -47.37
C GLU A 4 -1.28 40.69 -47.08
N ALA A 5 -0.07 40.82 -47.64
CA ALA A 5 1.05 39.93 -47.32
C ALA A 5 1.52 40.07 -45.86
N VAL A 6 1.49 41.29 -45.30
CA VAL A 6 1.80 41.54 -43.89
C VAL A 6 0.67 41.01 -42.99
N ASP A 7 -0.58 41.27 -43.34
CA ASP A 7 -1.75 40.81 -42.59
C ASP A 7 -1.78 39.28 -42.53
N THR A 8 -1.53 38.60 -43.67
CA THR A 8 -1.48 37.12 -43.73
C THR A 8 -0.29 36.52 -42.99
N LEU A 9 0.86 37.21 -42.93
CA LEU A 9 2.01 36.77 -42.14
C LEU A 9 1.72 36.85 -40.63
N LEU A 10 1.08 37.93 -40.19
CA LEU A 10 0.78 38.15 -38.77
C LEU A 10 -0.39 37.27 -38.32
N ASP A 11 -1.52 37.33 -39.02
CA ASP A 11 -2.73 36.56 -38.73
C ASP A 11 -3.53 36.31 -40.01
N SER A 12 -3.35 35.11 -40.57
CA SER A 12 -4.02 34.62 -41.77
C SER A 12 -5.53 34.41 -41.65
N GLY A 13 -6.10 34.47 -40.45
CA GLY A 13 -7.54 34.32 -40.20
C GLY A 13 -8.29 35.64 -40.04
N SER A 14 -7.58 36.75 -39.80
CA SER A 14 -8.18 38.04 -39.47
C SER A 14 -8.97 38.69 -40.62
N ARG A 15 -8.61 38.43 -41.89
CA ARG A 15 -9.26 39.01 -43.07
C ARG A 15 -9.32 38.03 -44.25
N GLY A 16 -10.54 37.59 -44.59
CA GLY A 16 -10.81 36.86 -45.83
C GLY A 16 -10.46 35.37 -45.80
N GLN A 17 -10.26 34.77 -46.98
CA GLN A 17 -9.86 33.37 -47.10
C GLN A 17 -8.36 33.21 -46.80
N PRO A 18 -7.97 32.23 -45.96
CA PRO A 18 -6.58 32.03 -45.60
C PRO A 18 -5.76 31.60 -46.81
N THR A 19 -4.54 32.11 -46.90
CA THR A 19 -3.61 31.75 -47.98
C THR A 19 -3.21 30.28 -47.88
N ARG A 20 -3.26 29.58 -49.02
CA ARG A 20 -2.97 28.15 -49.11
C ARG A 20 -1.77 27.88 -49.99
N ASP A 21 -1.07 26.78 -49.72
CA ASP A 21 -0.02 26.26 -50.58
C ASP A 21 -0.59 25.56 -51.83
N GLY A 22 0.31 25.08 -52.71
CA GLY A 22 -0.07 24.32 -53.91
C GLY A 22 -0.76 22.98 -53.62
N HIS A 23 -0.74 22.52 -52.36
CA HIS A 23 -1.42 21.31 -51.87
C HIS A 23 -2.69 21.63 -51.06
N ASN A 24 -3.21 22.86 -51.16
CA ASN A 24 -4.42 23.33 -50.48
C ASN A 24 -4.32 23.32 -48.94
N LYS A 25 -3.10 23.31 -48.38
CA LYS A 25 -2.84 23.46 -46.94
C LYS A 25 -2.70 24.92 -46.59
N VAL A 26 -3.35 25.35 -45.52
CA VAL A 26 -3.27 26.73 -45.00
C VAL A 26 -1.87 26.97 -44.42
N TYR A 27 -1.26 28.11 -44.78
CA TYR A 27 -0.02 28.55 -44.15
C TYR A 27 -0.26 28.92 -42.69
N LYS A 28 0.67 28.54 -41.80
CA LYS A 28 0.63 28.95 -40.38
C LYS A 28 1.16 30.39 -40.27
N SER A 29 0.36 31.29 -39.69
CA SER A 29 0.77 32.65 -39.36
C SER A 29 1.63 32.71 -38.09
N LEU A 30 2.19 33.87 -37.79
CA LEU A 30 2.92 34.10 -36.53
C LEU A 30 2.01 33.95 -35.31
N SER A 31 0.74 34.38 -35.39
CA SER A 31 -0.25 34.16 -34.33
C SER A 31 -0.52 32.66 -34.11
N ASP A 32 -0.62 31.87 -35.18
CA ASP A 32 -0.83 30.41 -35.09
C ASP A 32 0.34 29.66 -34.43
N VAL A 33 1.56 30.22 -34.50
CA VAL A 33 2.73 29.66 -33.80
C VAL A 33 2.60 29.82 -32.28
N ILE A 34 1.83 30.82 -31.82
CA ILE A 34 1.64 31.14 -30.41
C ILE A 34 0.37 30.47 -29.87
N GLU A 35 -0.71 30.54 -30.63
CA GLU A 35 -2.04 30.10 -30.22
C GLU A 35 -2.29 28.59 -30.42
N GLY A 36 -3.33 28.09 -29.76
CA GLY A 36 -3.77 26.70 -29.91
C GLY A 36 -2.94 25.67 -29.12
N LYS A 37 -3.24 24.38 -29.35
CA LYS A 37 -2.64 23.25 -28.64
C LYS A 37 -1.19 22.98 -29.05
N GLU A 38 -0.88 23.19 -30.32
CA GLU A 38 0.48 23.14 -30.90
C GLU A 38 1.19 24.50 -30.80
N GLY A 39 0.58 25.48 -30.12
CA GLY A 39 1.18 26.78 -29.88
C GLY A 39 2.38 26.65 -28.95
N ARG A 40 3.37 27.54 -29.14
CA ARG A 40 4.66 27.51 -28.43
C ARG A 40 4.53 27.48 -26.91
N PHE A 41 3.54 28.18 -26.35
CA PHE A 41 3.29 28.19 -24.90
C PHE A 41 2.88 26.81 -24.37
N ARG A 42 1.94 26.13 -25.03
CA ARG A 42 1.42 24.85 -24.54
C ARG A 42 2.35 23.69 -24.86
N GLU A 43 2.93 23.68 -26.06
CA GLU A 43 3.76 22.57 -26.51
C GLU A 43 5.18 22.61 -25.93
N THR A 44 5.78 23.81 -25.78
CA THR A 44 7.20 23.94 -25.44
C THR A 44 7.46 24.52 -24.04
N LEU A 45 6.59 25.42 -23.55
CA LEU A 45 6.83 26.06 -22.24
C LEU A 45 6.17 25.29 -21.10
N LEU A 46 4.90 24.92 -21.24
CA LEU A 46 4.14 24.20 -20.20
C LEU A 46 4.40 22.69 -20.21
N GLY A 47 4.63 22.11 -21.39
CA GLY A 47 5.06 20.73 -21.57
C GLY A 47 6.47 20.69 -22.16
N LYS A 48 7.31 19.79 -21.69
CA LYS A 48 8.62 19.52 -22.30
C LYS A 48 8.90 18.03 -22.32
N ARG A 49 9.66 17.61 -23.33
CA ARG A 49 10.30 16.30 -23.32
C ARG A 49 11.50 16.38 -22.38
N VAL A 50 11.69 15.34 -21.59
CA VAL A 50 12.73 15.28 -20.55
C VAL A 50 13.65 14.10 -20.78
N ASP A 51 14.94 14.35 -20.63
CA ASP A 51 15.96 13.31 -20.58
C ASP A 51 15.86 12.52 -19.26
N TYR A 52 16.58 11.39 -19.16
CA TYR A 52 16.52 10.47 -18.01
C TYR A 52 15.10 10.03 -17.65
N SER A 53 14.33 9.69 -18.68
CA SER A 53 13.00 9.12 -18.55
C SER A 53 12.87 7.79 -19.28
N GLY A 54 11.95 6.96 -18.81
CA GLY A 54 11.59 5.67 -19.41
C GLY A 54 10.10 5.41 -19.29
N ARG A 55 9.58 4.42 -20.02
CA ARG A 55 8.18 3.98 -19.90
C ARG A 55 8.11 2.47 -20.09
N SER A 56 7.29 1.80 -19.29
CA SER A 56 6.93 0.40 -19.51
C SER A 56 5.55 0.09 -18.95
N VAL A 57 5.06 -1.10 -19.29
CA VAL A 57 3.83 -1.69 -18.73
C VAL A 57 4.06 -2.02 -17.27
N ILE A 58 3.03 -1.81 -16.45
CA ILE A 58 3.07 -2.15 -15.02
C ILE A 58 2.49 -3.52 -14.72
N VAL A 59 3.04 -4.16 -13.68
CA VAL A 59 2.56 -5.44 -13.13
C VAL A 59 2.53 -5.33 -11.61
N VAL A 60 1.64 -6.09 -10.97
CA VAL A 60 1.54 -6.12 -9.50
C VAL A 60 2.79 -6.72 -8.85
N GLY A 61 3.33 -6.04 -7.85
CA GLY A 61 4.45 -6.50 -7.02
C GLY A 61 4.05 -6.65 -5.55
N PRO A 62 3.42 -7.76 -5.15
CA PRO A 62 2.88 -7.93 -3.79
C PRO A 62 3.96 -8.12 -2.71
N SER A 63 5.17 -8.53 -3.10
CA SER A 63 6.32 -8.68 -2.20
C SER A 63 7.09 -7.39 -1.95
N LEU A 64 6.78 -6.32 -2.67
CA LEU A 64 7.43 -5.03 -2.51
C LEU A 64 6.97 -4.37 -1.22
N SER A 65 7.84 -3.56 -0.61
CA SER A 65 7.40 -2.61 0.41
C SER A 65 6.65 -1.45 -0.26
N LEU A 66 5.77 -0.76 0.48
CA LEU A 66 4.98 0.37 -0.04
C LEU A 66 5.83 1.45 -0.73
N HIS A 67 7.06 1.65 -0.23
CA HIS A 67 8.02 2.64 -0.69
C HIS A 67 8.96 2.16 -1.80
N GLN A 68 8.82 0.92 -2.25
CA GLN A 68 9.65 0.32 -3.28
C GLN A 68 8.89 0.18 -4.59
N CYS A 69 9.64 0.22 -5.69
CA CYS A 69 9.14 -0.19 -7.00
C CYS A 69 10.16 -1.12 -7.68
N GLY A 70 9.67 -2.04 -8.51
CA GLY A 70 10.54 -2.85 -9.36
C GLY A 70 10.82 -2.14 -10.68
N LEU A 71 12.09 -1.93 -11.00
CA LEU A 71 12.53 -1.44 -12.31
C LEU A 71 13.20 -2.56 -13.11
N PRO A 72 12.81 -2.75 -14.38
CA PRO A 72 13.44 -3.74 -15.23
C PRO A 72 14.87 -3.31 -15.56
N LEU A 73 15.76 -4.30 -15.67
CA LEU A 73 17.20 -4.11 -15.87
C LEU A 73 17.51 -3.20 -17.08
N GLU A 74 16.80 -3.40 -18.20
CA GLU A 74 17.03 -2.64 -19.44
C GLU A 74 16.80 -1.13 -19.24
N ILE A 75 15.76 -0.76 -18.49
CA ILE A 75 15.44 0.64 -18.18
C ILE A 75 16.43 1.18 -17.15
N ALA A 76 16.69 0.43 -16.09
CA ALA A 76 17.60 0.86 -15.02
C ALA A 76 19.01 1.15 -15.54
N ILE A 77 19.59 0.24 -16.35
CA ILE A 77 20.93 0.45 -16.93
C ILE A 77 20.98 1.75 -17.76
N LYS A 78 19.94 2.06 -18.54
CA LYS A 78 19.90 3.26 -19.37
C LYS A 78 19.72 4.53 -18.55
N LEU A 79 18.82 4.54 -17.58
CA LEU A 79 18.58 5.69 -16.71
C LEU A 79 19.83 6.02 -15.87
N PHE A 80 20.48 5.00 -15.32
CA PHE A 80 21.62 5.16 -14.41
C PHE A 80 22.99 5.10 -15.12
N GLN A 81 23.04 5.08 -16.45
CA GLN A 81 24.24 4.76 -17.22
C GLN A 81 25.46 5.60 -16.81
N LEU A 82 25.29 6.91 -16.60
CA LEU A 82 26.40 7.79 -16.23
C LEU A 82 26.93 7.53 -14.82
N PHE A 83 26.03 7.25 -13.87
CA PHE A 83 26.41 6.93 -12.50
C PHE A 83 27.18 5.61 -12.44
N VAL A 84 26.74 4.61 -13.21
CA VAL A 84 27.45 3.33 -13.35
C VAL A 84 28.84 3.52 -13.96
N ILE A 85 28.96 4.34 -15.02
CA ILE A 85 30.27 4.64 -15.63
C ILE A 85 31.20 5.33 -14.61
N ARG A 86 30.69 6.31 -13.86
CA ARG A 86 31.46 7.01 -12.84
C ARG A 86 32.00 6.03 -11.80
N ASP A 87 31.14 5.17 -11.27
CA ASP A 87 31.52 4.26 -10.19
C ASP A 87 32.44 3.13 -10.67
N LEU A 88 32.29 2.64 -11.92
CA LEU A 88 33.24 1.73 -12.57
C LEU A 88 34.67 2.30 -12.65
N ILE A 89 34.79 3.62 -12.89
CA ILE A 89 36.08 4.30 -12.96
C ILE A 89 36.63 4.56 -11.55
N THR A 90 35.80 5.07 -10.63
CA THR A 90 36.17 5.35 -9.24
C THR A 90 36.69 4.10 -8.53
N LYS A 91 36.06 2.95 -8.77
CA LYS A 91 36.46 1.65 -8.21
C LYS A 91 37.62 0.98 -8.96
N ARG A 92 38.22 1.65 -9.96
CA ARG A 92 39.31 1.14 -10.80
C ARG A 92 38.99 -0.16 -11.56
N ALA A 93 37.70 -0.49 -11.73
CA ALA A 93 37.27 -1.63 -12.54
C ALA A 93 37.46 -1.36 -14.05
N THR A 94 37.51 -0.07 -14.44
CA THR A 94 37.85 0.39 -15.78
C THR A 94 38.71 1.65 -15.72
N SER A 95 39.61 1.81 -16.69
CA SER A 95 40.44 3.02 -16.82
C SER A 95 39.77 4.15 -17.62
N ASN A 96 38.93 3.80 -18.59
CA ASN A 96 38.39 4.75 -19.57
C ASN A 96 36.86 4.63 -19.72
N VAL A 97 36.20 5.78 -19.95
CA VAL A 97 34.76 5.86 -20.22
C VAL A 97 34.34 4.98 -21.42
N ARG A 98 35.19 4.87 -22.45
CA ARG A 98 34.91 4.02 -23.62
C ARG A 98 34.84 2.54 -23.24
N ILE A 99 35.76 2.08 -22.40
CA ILE A 99 35.78 0.69 -21.91
C ILE A 99 34.58 0.45 -21.01
N ALA A 100 34.25 1.38 -20.11
CA ALA A 100 33.05 1.29 -19.27
C ALA A 100 31.77 1.17 -20.11
N LYS A 101 31.61 1.98 -21.17
CA LYS A 101 30.49 1.86 -22.12
C LYS A 101 30.45 0.49 -22.80
N ARG A 102 31.60 -0.06 -23.17
CA ARG A 102 31.68 -1.41 -23.75
C ARG A 102 31.26 -2.49 -22.76
N LYS A 103 31.73 -2.43 -21.50
CA LYS A 103 31.32 -3.37 -20.44
C LYS A 103 29.82 -3.36 -20.17
N ILE A 104 29.21 -2.18 -20.17
CA ILE A 104 27.76 -2.01 -20.03
C ILE A 104 27.02 -2.65 -21.22
N TRP A 105 27.57 -2.50 -22.43
CA TRP A 105 27.00 -3.10 -23.65
C TRP A 105 27.14 -4.64 -23.66
N GLU A 106 28.31 -5.15 -23.29
CA GLU A 106 28.63 -6.59 -23.19
C GLU A 106 27.95 -7.28 -22.02
N LYS A 107 27.29 -6.51 -21.14
CA LYS A 107 26.56 -7.02 -20.00
C LYS A 107 27.43 -7.83 -19.03
N GLU A 108 28.61 -7.31 -18.69
CA GLU A 108 29.52 -7.95 -17.70
C GLU A 108 28.95 -7.94 -16.26
N PRO A 109 29.01 -9.05 -15.50
CA PRO A 109 28.34 -9.20 -14.19
C PRO A 109 28.67 -8.10 -13.17
N ILE A 110 29.87 -7.53 -13.21
CA ILE A 110 30.29 -6.42 -12.34
C ILE A 110 29.39 -5.17 -12.47
N VAL A 111 28.77 -4.96 -13.64
CA VAL A 111 27.85 -3.84 -13.90
C VAL A 111 26.56 -3.99 -13.08
N TRP A 112 26.12 -5.22 -12.81
CA TRP A 112 24.89 -5.51 -12.04
C TRP A 112 25.08 -5.12 -10.58
N GLU A 113 26.22 -5.51 -10.01
CA GLU A 113 26.59 -5.18 -8.64
C GLU A 113 26.68 -3.66 -8.45
N ILE A 114 27.37 -2.98 -9.36
CA ILE A 114 27.51 -1.51 -9.32
C ILE A 114 26.15 -0.83 -9.54
N LEU A 115 25.31 -1.34 -10.44
CA LEU A 115 23.98 -0.78 -10.67
C LEU A 115 23.11 -0.89 -9.42
N GLN A 116 23.10 -2.03 -8.72
CA GLN A 116 22.36 -2.19 -7.47
C GLN A 116 22.83 -1.20 -6.40
N GLU A 117 24.14 -0.98 -6.31
CA GLU A 117 24.71 -0.02 -5.36
C GLU A 117 24.36 1.42 -5.69
N VAL A 118 24.47 1.82 -6.97
CA VAL A 118 24.09 3.15 -7.47
C VAL A 118 22.61 3.43 -7.24
N MET A 119 21.75 2.44 -7.48
CA MET A 119 20.30 2.58 -7.26
C MET A 119 19.94 2.67 -5.78
N ARG A 120 20.77 2.13 -4.89
CA ARG A 120 20.49 2.12 -3.45
C ARG A 120 20.52 3.56 -2.91
N GLY A 121 19.37 4.01 -2.44
CA GLY A 121 19.19 5.39 -1.98
C GLY A 121 18.88 6.40 -3.08
N HIS A 122 18.96 6.06 -4.37
CA HIS A 122 18.59 7.01 -5.42
C HIS A 122 17.10 6.89 -5.75
N PRO A 123 16.22 7.83 -5.33
CA PRO A 123 14.80 7.72 -5.56
C PRO A 123 14.45 7.87 -7.05
N VAL A 124 13.36 7.26 -7.49
CA VAL A 124 12.78 7.44 -8.83
C VAL A 124 11.34 7.92 -8.72
N LEU A 125 10.89 8.71 -9.69
CA LEU A 125 9.51 9.17 -9.76
C LEU A 125 8.74 8.32 -10.77
N LEU A 126 7.63 7.75 -10.34
CA LEU A 126 6.68 7.08 -11.23
C LEU A 126 5.49 8.01 -11.50
N ASN A 127 5.06 8.07 -12.75
CA ASN A 127 3.93 8.89 -13.20
C ASN A 127 3.00 8.08 -14.10
N ARG A 128 1.69 8.19 -13.87
CA ARG A 128 0.65 7.69 -14.78
C ARG A 128 -0.13 8.85 -15.39
N ALA A 129 -0.25 8.84 -16.71
CA ALA A 129 -1.10 9.79 -17.43
C ALA A 129 -2.51 9.19 -17.61
N PRO A 130 -3.59 10.01 -17.54
CA PRO A 130 -3.60 11.44 -17.20
C PRO A 130 -3.36 11.70 -15.70
N THR A 131 -2.57 12.73 -15.39
CA THR A 131 -2.26 13.11 -14.00
C THR A 131 -3.32 14.09 -13.48
N LEU A 132 -4.31 13.58 -12.74
CA LEU A 132 -5.45 14.39 -12.26
C LEU A 132 -5.19 15.13 -10.94
N HIS A 133 -4.30 14.59 -10.10
CA HIS A 133 -3.95 15.14 -8.80
C HIS A 133 -2.51 14.78 -8.45
N ARG A 134 -1.95 15.40 -7.40
CA ARG A 134 -0.55 15.21 -6.98
C ARG A 134 -0.11 13.76 -6.83
N LEU A 135 -1.00 12.86 -6.37
CA LEU A 135 -0.69 11.45 -6.13
C LEU A 135 -0.50 10.64 -7.43
N GLY A 136 -0.80 11.23 -8.58
CA GLY A 136 -0.49 10.63 -9.89
C GLY A 136 1.00 10.66 -10.23
N ILE A 137 1.83 11.30 -9.38
CA ILE A 137 3.28 11.22 -9.40
C ILE A 137 3.77 10.93 -7.97
N GLN A 138 4.50 9.84 -7.77
CA GLN A 138 5.08 9.51 -6.46
C GLN A 138 6.51 9.01 -6.60
N ALA A 139 7.28 9.17 -5.53
CA ALA A 139 8.66 8.70 -5.44
C ALA A 139 8.74 7.33 -4.78
N PHE A 140 9.66 6.51 -5.28
CA PHE A 140 9.94 5.16 -4.80
C PHE A 140 11.44 4.89 -4.74
N GLN A 141 11.84 3.98 -3.86
CA GLN A 141 13.15 3.33 -3.91
C GLN A 141 13.11 2.25 -5.01
N PRO A 142 13.92 2.36 -6.07
CA PRO A 142 13.94 1.35 -7.10
C PRO A 142 14.65 0.08 -6.61
N THR A 143 14.13 -1.05 -7.04
CA THR A 143 14.70 -2.39 -6.86
C THR A 143 14.80 -3.04 -8.24
N LEU A 144 15.87 -3.77 -8.52
CA LEU A 144 16.02 -4.46 -9.80
C LEU A 144 15.09 -5.66 -9.84
N VAL A 145 14.33 -5.78 -10.92
CA VAL A 145 13.49 -6.96 -11.21
C VAL A 145 13.87 -7.58 -12.54
N GLU A 146 13.70 -8.89 -12.62
CA GLU A 146 13.84 -9.63 -13.87
C GLU A 146 12.63 -9.38 -14.77
N GLY A 147 12.88 -9.27 -16.08
CA GLY A 147 11.85 -8.97 -17.08
C GLY A 147 11.90 -7.54 -17.60
N ARG A 148 10.79 -7.09 -18.20
CA ARG A 148 10.66 -5.80 -18.90
C ARG A 148 9.58 -4.89 -18.33
N THR A 149 8.85 -5.34 -17.33
CA THR A 149 7.73 -4.63 -16.72
C THR A 149 8.17 -3.90 -15.45
N ILE A 150 7.44 -2.86 -15.10
CA ILE A 150 7.62 -2.14 -13.83
C ILE A 150 6.73 -2.81 -12.79
N CYS A 151 7.30 -3.24 -11.66
CA CYS A 151 6.50 -3.80 -10.57
C CYS A 151 6.03 -2.68 -9.64
N LEU A 152 4.72 -2.59 -9.44
CA LEU A 152 4.08 -1.57 -8.61
C LEU A 152 3.40 -2.21 -7.39
N HIS A 153 3.49 -1.54 -6.25
CA HIS A 153 2.81 -1.97 -5.03
C HIS A 153 1.28 -1.82 -5.17
N PRO A 154 0.45 -2.83 -4.82
CA PRO A 154 -0.99 -2.78 -5.04
C PRO A 154 -1.72 -1.64 -4.30
N LEU A 155 -1.25 -1.25 -3.12
CA LEU A 155 -1.87 -0.15 -2.34
C LEU A 155 -1.71 1.25 -2.96
N VAL A 156 -0.77 1.47 -3.89
CA VAL A 156 -0.63 2.78 -4.54
C VAL A 156 -1.49 2.91 -5.80
N CYS A 157 -2.07 1.81 -6.31
CA CYS A 157 -2.84 1.81 -7.55
C CYS A 157 -4.02 2.79 -7.52
N LYS A 158 -4.71 2.92 -6.37
CA LYS A 158 -5.80 3.89 -6.20
C LYS A 158 -5.31 5.34 -6.37
N GLY A 159 -4.11 5.64 -5.87
CA GLY A 159 -3.47 6.94 -6.02
C GLY A 159 -3.02 7.26 -7.45
N PHE A 160 -2.76 6.26 -8.28
CA PHE A 160 -2.47 6.45 -9.71
C PHE A 160 -3.71 6.28 -10.62
N ASN A 161 -4.83 5.85 -10.04
CA ASN A 161 -6.00 5.33 -10.76
C ASN A 161 -5.62 4.24 -11.79
N ALA A 162 -4.68 3.37 -11.40
CA ALA A 162 -4.06 2.38 -12.28
C ALA A 162 -4.65 0.98 -12.09
N ASP A 163 -4.69 0.21 -13.17
CA ASP A 163 -4.97 -1.22 -13.20
C ASP A 163 -3.85 -1.98 -13.92
N PHE A 164 -4.02 -3.29 -14.13
CA PHE A 164 -2.98 -4.17 -14.66
C PHE A 164 -3.42 -4.90 -15.93
N ASP A 165 -4.16 -4.21 -16.81
CA ASP A 165 -4.69 -4.76 -18.06
C ASP A 165 -3.84 -4.38 -19.30
N GLY A 166 -2.73 -3.65 -19.09
CA GLY A 166 -1.90 -3.09 -20.17
C GLY A 166 -1.45 -1.66 -19.90
N ASP A 167 -1.93 -1.07 -18.81
CA ASP A 167 -1.50 0.23 -18.28
C ASP A 167 0.02 0.43 -18.27
N GLN A 168 0.45 1.65 -18.60
CA GLN A 168 1.86 2.03 -18.69
C GLN A 168 2.16 3.20 -17.76
N MET A 169 3.34 3.18 -17.16
CA MET A 169 3.84 4.29 -16.33
C MET A 169 5.18 4.80 -16.83
N ALA A 170 5.36 6.12 -16.72
CA ALA A 170 6.63 6.76 -16.97
C ALA A 170 7.49 6.76 -15.69
N VAL A 171 8.79 6.61 -15.86
CA VAL A 171 9.81 6.69 -14.83
C VAL A 171 10.66 7.92 -15.11
N HIS A 172 10.94 8.72 -14.08
CA HIS A 172 11.84 9.87 -14.15
C HIS A 172 12.90 9.78 -13.06
N LEU A 173 14.14 10.12 -13.40
CA LEU A 173 15.26 10.09 -12.47
C LEU A 173 15.64 11.51 -12.01
N PRO A 174 15.41 11.89 -10.74
CA PRO A 174 15.91 13.14 -10.18
C PRO A 174 17.44 13.13 -10.12
N LEU A 175 18.10 14.16 -10.64
CA LEU A 175 19.57 14.20 -10.73
C LEU A 175 20.22 14.99 -9.59
N SER A 176 19.75 16.22 -9.35
CA SER A 176 20.33 17.10 -8.33
C SER A 176 20.02 16.59 -6.92
N LEU A 177 20.84 17.00 -5.94
CA LEU A 177 20.64 16.58 -4.55
C LEU A 177 19.35 17.15 -3.97
N GLU A 178 18.99 18.37 -4.38
CA GLU A 178 17.76 19.05 -3.98
C GLU A 178 16.54 18.27 -4.50
N ALA A 179 16.55 17.87 -5.78
CA ALA A 179 15.47 17.09 -6.37
C ALA A 179 15.33 15.70 -5.72
N GLN A 180 16.46 15.07 -5.36
CA GLN A 180 16.45 13.80 -4.62
C GLN A 180 15.91 13.98 -3.19
N ALA A 181 16.24 15.09 -2.53
CA ALA A 181 15.73 15.42 -1.20
C ALA A 181 14.22 15.68 -1.23
N GLU A 182 13.73 16.47 -2.20
CA GLU A 182 12.29 16.70 -2.42
C GLU A 182 11.54 15.38 -2.67
N ALA A 183 12.10 14.51 -3.52
CA ALA A 183 11.50 13.21 -3.79
C ALA A 183 11.36 12.37 -2.52
N ARG A 184 12.39 12.34 -1.67
CA ARG A 184 12.41 11.58 -0.42
C ARG A 184 11.51 12.16 0.67
N LEU A 185 11.48 13.47 0.82
CA LEU A 185 10.77 14.13 1.93
C LEU A 185 9.30 14.41 1.61
N LEU A 186 8.97 14.70 0.34
CA LEU A 186 7.64 15.19 -0.04
C LEU A 186 6.87 14.19 -0.89
N MET A 187 7.55 13.47 -1.79
CA MET A 187 6.86 12.66 -2.81
C MET A 187 6.85 11.17 -2.52
N PHE A 188 7.58 10.70 -1.51
CA PHE A 188 7.74 9.28 -1.24
C PHE A 188 6.39 8.64 -0.86
N SER A 189 6.10 7.46 -1.43
CA SER A 189 4.76 6.86 -1.37
C SER A 189 4.29 6.55 0.06
N HIS A 190 5.18 6.14 0.97
CA HIS A 190 4.80 5.83 2.36
C HIS A 190 4.44 7.07 3.19
N MET A 191 4.82 8.27 2.76
CA MET A 191 4.42 9.53 3.41
C MET A 191 3.10 10.06 2.86
N ASN A 192 2.69 9.61 1.67
CA ASN A 192 1.54 10.11 0.93
C ASN A 192 0.33 9.15 1.02
N LEU A 193 -0.07 8.84 2.26
CA LEU A 193 -1.15 7.88 2.55
C LEU A 193 -2.55 8.48 2.51
N LEU A 194 -2.67 9.81 2.59
CA LEU A 194 -3.94 10.53 2.68
C LEU A 194 -4.25 11.28 1.38
N SER A 195 -5.53 11.34 1.05
CA SER A 195 -6.05 12.18 -0.02
C SER A 195 -5.89 13.66 0.36
N PRO A 196 -5.25 14.49 -0.48
CA PRO A 196 -5.10 15.91 -0.19
C PRO A 196 -6.43 16.69 -0.21
N ALA A 197 -7.48 16.15 -0.83
CA ALA A 197 -8.77 16.83 -0.97
C ALA A 197 -9.68 16.66 0.26
N ILE A 198 -9.72 15.46 0.83
CA ILE A 198 -10.67 15.09 1.89
C ILE A 198 -9.96 14.75 3.21
N GLY A 199 -8.69 14.36 3.16
CA GLY A 199 -7.95 13.83 4.31
C GLY A 199 -8.16 12.34 4.56
N ASP A 200 -9.03 11.68 3.81
CA ASP A 200 -9.26 10.24 3.92
C ASP A 200 -8.06 9.40 3.44
N PRO A 201 -7.83 8.21 4.01
CA PRO A 201 -6.77 7.32 3.57
C PRO A 201 -7.02 6.82 2.14
N ILE A 202 -6.02 6.95 1.28
CA ILE A 202 -6.08 6.48 -0.11
C ILE A 202 -5.44 5.10 -0.28
N CYS A 203 -4.36 4.82 0.46
CA CYS A 203 -3.66 3.54 0.47
C CYS A 203 -4.36 2.55 1.40
N VAL A 204 -5.60 2.20 1.06
CA VAL A 204 -6.41 1.24 1.82
C VAL A 204 -6.42 -0.13 1.13
N PRO A 205 -6.49 -1.24 1.88
CA PRO A 205 -6.70 -2.57 1.29
C PRO A 205 -7.98 -2.60 0.44
N THR A 206 -7.88 -3.17 -0.76
CA THR A 206 -8.99 -3.34 -1.71
C THR A 206 -9.02 -4.78 -2.25
N GLN A 207 -10.13 -5.16 -2.90
CA GLN A 207 -10.29 -6.42 -3.63
C GLN A 207 -9.87 -7.65 -2.78
N ASP A 208 -8.85 -8.40 -3.21
CA ASP A 208 -8.40 -9.64 -2.59
C ASP A 208 -7.95 -9.46 -1.14
N MET A 209 -7.34 -8.32 -0.82
CA MET A 209 -6.94 -8.02 0.56
C MET A 209 -8.15 -7.91 1.48
N LEU A 210 -9.24 -7.26 1.02
CA LEU A 210 -10.47 -7.14 1.79
C LEU A 210 -11.15 -8.49 1.96
N ILE A 211 -11.17 -9.32 0.91
CA ILE A 211 -11.74 -10.68 0.99
C ILE A 211 -10.94 -11.52 1.98
N GLY A 212 -9.60 -11.45 1.93
CA GLY A 212 -8.73 -12.15 2.86
C GLY A 212 -8.96 -11.72 4.32
N LEU A 213 -9.03 -10.41 4.57
CA LEU A 213 -9.34 -9.86 5.90
C LEU A 213 -10.75 -10.24 6.37
N TYR A 214 -11.73 -10.22 5.47
CA TYR A 214 -13.10 -10.61 5.77
C TYR A 214 -13.19 -12.09 6.14
N VAL A 215 -12.58 -12.99 5.36
CA VAL A 215 -12.53 -14.43 5.65
C VAL A 215 -11.75 -14.70 6.94
N LEU A 216 -10.68 -13.94 7.21
CA LEU A 216 -9.92 -14.07 8.46
C LEU A 216 -10.77 -13.67 9.66
N THR A 217 -11.57 -12.61 9.54
CA THR A 217 -12.40 -12.06 10.63
C THR A 217 -13.83 -12.60 10.62
N ILE A 218 -14.15 -13.55 9.73
CA ILE A 218 -15.48 -14.15 9.68
C ILE A 218 -15.71 -15.00 10.93
N GLY A 219 -16.74 -14.64 11.71
CA GLY A 219 -17.02 -15.32 12.97
C GLY A 219 -18.36 -14.91 13.54
N ASN A 220 -19.07 -15.88 14.11
CA ASN A 220 -20.31 -15.63 14.84
C ASN A 220 -19.98 -14.80 16.09
N ARG A 221 -20.26 -13.50 16.07
CA ARG A 221 -20.24 -12.60 17.24
C ARG A 221 -21.34 -12.91 18.25
N ARG A 222 -21.71 -14.19 18.41
CA ARG A 222 -22.61 -14.59 19.50
C ARG A 222 -21.85 -14.31 20.78
N GLY A 223 -22.30 -13.31 21.56
CA GLY A 223 -21.71 -13.01 22.87
C GLY A 223 -21.79 -14.20 23.83
N ILE A 224 -21.11 -14.10 24.97
CA ILE A 224 -21.09 -15.11 26.04
C ILE A 224 -22.52 -15.52 26.44
N CYS A 225 -23.47 -14.59 26.40
CA CYS A 225 -24.87 -14.79 26.77
C CYS A 225 -25.75 -15.38 25.65
N ALA A 226 -25.34 -15.29 24.38
CA ALA A 226 -26.10 -15.86 23.26
C ALA A 226 -26.10 -17.40 23.27
N ASN A 227 -25.20 -18.04 24.02
CA ASN A 227 -25.20 -19.49 24.21
C ASN A 227 -25.86 -19.94 25.53
N ARG A 228 -26.10 -19.03 26.49
CA ARG A 228 -26.71 -19.35 27.80
C ARG A 228 -28.22 -19.08 27.85
N TYR A 229 -28.72 -18.12 27.06
CA TYR A 229 -30.13 -17.68 27.10
C TYR A 229 -30.91 -17.86 25.79
N ASN A 230 -30.32 -18.47 24.75
CA ASN A 230 -31.07 -18.86 23.55
C ASN A 230 -31.88 -20.15 23.79
N SER A 231 -32.88 -20.03 24.67
CA SER A 231 -34.07 -20.89 24.74
C SER A 231 -35.30 -20.00 24.65
N CYS A 232 -35.39 -19.12 23.66
CA CYS A 232 -36.67 -18.51 23.31
C CYS A 232 -36.67 -18.00 21.87
N GLY A 233 -37.00 -18.91 20.95
CA GLY A 233 -37.45 -18.59 19.61
C GLY A 233 -38.72 -19.39 19.36
N ASN A 234 -39.86 -18.70 19.34
CA ASN A 234 -41.20 -19.22 19.19
C ASN A 234 -41.36 -20.20 18.02
N TYR A 235 -41.55 -21.49 18.33
CA TYR A 235 -42.24 -22.46 17.48
C TYR A 235 -43.23 -23.25 18.36
N PRO A 236 -44.50 -23.43 17.95
CA PRO A 236 -45.51 -24.02 18.81
C PRO A 236 -45.31 -25.53 18.94
N ASN A 237 -45.29 -25.99 20.19
CA ASN A 237 -45.64 -27.34 20.65
C ASN A 237 -45.10 -28.54 19.83
N LYS A 238 -43.88 -28.96 20.15
CA LYS A 238 -43.59 -30.39 20.30
C LYS A 238 -43.00 -30.63 21.68
N LYS A 239 -43.71 -31.40 22.50
CA LYS A 239 -43.19 -32.00 23.74
C LYS A 239 -41.95 -32.81 23.36
N VAL A 240 -40.76 -32.22 23.55
CA VAL A 240 -39.50 -32.96 23.48
C VAL A 240 -39.32 -33.61 24.84
N ASN A 241 -39.31 -34.94 24.83
CA ASN A 241 -39.04 -35.77 25.99
C ASN A 241 -37.76 -35.33 26.70
N TYR A 242 -37.87 -35.09 28.01
CA TYR A 242 -36.73 -35.04 28.92
C TYR A 242 -36.13 -36.44 29.03
N ASN A 243 -35.30 -36.82 28.06
CA ASN A 243 -34.36 -37.93 28.14
C ASN A 243 -33.42 -37.84 26.95
N ASN A 244 -32.46 -36.91 27.03
CA ASN A 244 -31.15 -37.03 26.39
C ASN A 244 -30.19 -36.01 27.02
N ASN A 245 -29.56 -36.46 28.12
CA ASN A 245 -28.41 -35.83 28.76
C ASN A 245 -27.14 -35.93 27.88
N TYR A 246 -27.18 -35.42 26.65
CA TYR A 246 -25.99 -35.27 25.81
C TYR A 246 -26.09 -34.01 24.95
N TYR A 247 -26.25 -32.85 25.59
CA TYR A 247 -25.61 -31.65 25.08
C TYR A 247 -24.15 -31.71 25.57
N THR A 248 -23.28 -32.39 24.83
CA THR A 248 -21.83 -32.22 24.99
C THR A 248 -21.52 -30.77 24.65
N LYS A 249 -21.51 -29.97 25.71
CA LYS A 249 -20.92 -28.64 25.81
C LYS A 249 -19.44 -28.81 25.49
N ASP A 250 -19.08 -28.96 24.21
CA ASP A 250 -17.69 -28.97 23.77
C ASP A 250 -17.07 -27.70 24.35
N LYS A 251 -16.23 -27.89 25.37
CA LYS A 251 -15.63 -26.78 26.12
C LYS A 251 -14.80 -25.99 25.11
N GLU A 252 -15.23 -24.76 24.83
CA GLU A 252 -14.44 -23.83 24.02
C GLU A 252 -13.00 -23.81 24.57
N PRO A 253 -11.98 -23.97 23.72
CA PRO A 253 -10.60 -24.12 24.18
C PRO A 253 -10.14 -22.83 24.85
N HIS A 254 -9.42 -22.97 25.96
CA HIS A 254 -8.84 -21.86 26.71
C HIS A 254 -7.35 -21.80 26.43
N PHE A 255 -6.87 -20.62 26.07
CA PHE A 255 -5.47 -20.36 25.77
C PHE A 255 -4.92 -19.26 26.68
N SER A 256 -3.75 -19.49 27.24
CA SER A 256 -2.99 -18.51 28.01
C SER A 256 -2.31 -17.46 27.13
N SER A 257 -1.96 -17.83 25.90
CA SER A 257 -1.18 -17.02 24.97
C SER A 257 -1.72 -17.15 23.55
N SER A 258 -1.56 -16.10 22.75
CA SER A 258 -1.90 -16.12 21.32
C SER A 258 -1.04 -17.12 20.55
N TYR A 259 0.20 -17.35 20.97
CA TYR A 259 1.09 -18.35 20.37
C TYR A 259 0.59 -19.79 20.57
N ASP A 260 0.00 -20.09 21.73
CA ASP A 260 -0.56 -21.41 22.02
C ASP A 260 -1.75 -21.70 21.10
N ALA A 261 -2.60 -20.70 20.87
CA ALA A 261 -3.73 -20.79 19.96
C ALA A 261 -3.27 -21.02 18.51
N LEU A 262 -2.25 -20.29 18.05
CA LEU A 262 -1.66 -20.50 16.73
C LEU A 262 -1.00 -21.89 16.59
N GLY A 263 -0.35 -22.38 17.65
CA GLY A 263 0.18 -23.74 17.71
C GLY A 263 -0.93 -24.79 17.55
N ALA A 264 -2.05 -24.62 18.25
CA ALA A 264 -3.21 -25.50 18.13
C ALA A 264 -3.82 -25.50 16.72
N TYR A 265 -3.82 -24.35 16.03
CA TYR A 265 -4.25 -24.24 14.64
C TYR A 265 -3.33 -24.98 13.67
N ARG A 266 -2.01 -24.85 13.84
CA ARG A 266 -1.03 -25.60 13.03
C ARG A 266 -1.21 -27.11 13.20
N GLN A 267 -1.60 -27.56 14.38
CA GLN A 267 -1.95 -28.95 14.69
C GLN A 267 -3.35 -29.35 14.19
N LYS A 268 -4.07 -28.46 13.47
CA LYS A 268 -5.44 -28.64 12.97
C LYS A 268 -6.47 -28.98 14.06
N ARG A 269 -6.22 -28.56 15.31
CA ARG A 269 -7.14 -28.77 16.45
C ARG A 269 -8.26 -27.73 16.51
N ILE A 270 -8.02 -26.54 15.96
CA ILE A 270 -8.97 -25.43 15.90
C ILE A 270 -9.01 -24.84 14.50
N GLY A 271 -10.13 -24.23 14.12
CA GLY A 271 -10.29 -23.50 12.86
C GLY A 271 -10.07 -21.99 13.03
N LEU A 272 -10.04 -21.23 11.93
CA LEU A 272 -9.92 -19.76 11.99
C LEU A 272 -11.16 -19.10 12.63
N ASN A 273 -12.34 -19.67 12.37
CA ASN A 273 -13.64 -19.17 12.80
C ASN A 273 -14.14 -19.82 14.11
N SER A 274 -13.41 -20.79 14.67
CA SER A 274 -13.85 -21.45 15.91
C SER A 274 -13.70 -20.51 17.11
N PRO A 275 -14.73 -20.36 17.95
CA PRO A 275 -14.65 -19.53 19.15
C PRO A 275 -13.69 -20.14 20.17
N LEU A 276 -12.89 -19.29 20.80
CA LEU A 276 -11.93 -19.67 21.83
C LEU A 276 -11.85 -18.60 22.92
N TRP A 277 -11.33 -18.98 24.08
CA TRP A 277 -11.05 -18.08 25.20
C TRP A 277 -9.57 -17.77 25.26
N LEU A 278 -9.21 -16.50 25.19
CA LEU A 278 -7.83 -16.04 25.30
C LEU A 278 -7.66 -15.25 26.59
N ARG A 279 -6.65 -15.59 27.40
CA ARG A 279 -6.23 -14.76 28.53
C ARG A 279 -5.59 -13.47 28.00
N TRP A 280 -6.24 -12.34 28.22
CA TRP A 280 -5.77 -11.03 27.81
C TRP A 280 -4.79 -10.46 28.84
N LYS A 281 -3.69 -9.88 28.37
CA LYS A 281 -2.73 -9.18 29.24
C LYS A 281 -3.18 -7.73 29.43
N LEU A 282 -3.17 -7.27 30.68
CA LEU A 282 -3.69 -5.97 31.12
C LEU A 282 -3.02 -4.74 30.47
N ASP A 283 -1.83 -4.88 29.88
CA ASP A 283 -1.04 -3.77 29.35
C ASP A 283 -1.42 -3.31 27.93
N GLN A 284 -2.33 -4.01 27.25
CA GLN A 284 -2.73 -3.67 25.88
C GLN A 284 -4.01 -2.83 25.89
N ARG A 285 -3.84 -1.53 25.60
CA ARG A 285 -4.92 -0.54 25.49
C ARG A 285 -5.85 -0.84 24.31
N VAL A 286 -6.82 -1.73 24.50
CA VAL A 286 -8.14 -1.63 23.85
C VAL A 286 -9.17 -2.21 24.82
N ILE A 287 -9.57 -1.43 25.82
CA ILE A 287 -10.82 -1.69 26.55
C ILE A 287 -11.86 -0.84 25.83
N GLY A 288 -12.90 -1.50 25.31
CA GLY A 288 -14.03 -0.86 24.64
C GLY A 288 -14.79 0.11 25.56
N SER A 289 -15.90 0.65 25.05
CA SER A 289 -16.85 1.44 25.82
C SER A 289 -17.15 0.78 27.17
N ARG A 290 -17.24 1.59 28.25
CA ARG A 290 -17.56 1.13 29.61
C ARG A 290 -18.93 0.44 29.63
N GLU A 291 -18.93 -0.87 29.42
CA GLU A 291 -20.11 -1.72 29.51
C GLU A 291 -20.38 -2.08 30.98
N VAL A 292 -21.65 -2.30 31.33
CA VAL A 292 -22.07 -2.86 32.62
C VAL A 292 -22.03 -4.39 32.52
N PRO A 293 -21.54 -5.12 33.53
CA PRO A 293 -21.52 -6.59 33.49
C PRO A 293 -22.95 -7.14 33.39
N ILE A 294 -23.13 -8.17 32.55
CA ILE A 294 -24.41 -8.83 32.36
C ILE A 294 -24.74 -9.71 33.57
N GLU A 295 -23.72 -10.37 34.12
CA GLU A 295 -23.85 -11.25 35.27
C GLU A 295 -22.59 -11.16 36.13
N VAL A 296 -22.74 -11.15 37.45
CA VAL A 296 -21.64 -11.22 38.40
C VAL A 296 -21.85 -12.43 39.31
N GLN A 297 -20.92 -13.39 39.27
CA GLN A 297 -20.96 -14.60 40.08
C GLN A 297 -19.91 -14.54 41.17
N TYR A 298 -20.26 -14.97 42.38
CA TYR A 298 -19.33 -15.09 43.51
C TYR A 298 -19.22 -16.55 43.93
N GLU A 299 -17.99 -17.07 43.98
CA GLU A 299 -17.70 -18.38 44.55
C GLU A 299 -17.52 -18.27 46.07
N SER A 300 -17.75 -19.37 46.79
CA SER A 300 -17.61 -19.45 48.25
C SER A 300 -16.19 -19.07 48.74
N PHE A 301 -15.17 -19.34 47.93
CA PHE A 301 -13.78 -18.92 48.19
C PHE A 301 -13.54 -17.41 47.96
N GLY A 302 -14.54 -16.69 47.46
CA GLY A 302 -14.55 -15.25 47.23
C GLY A 302 -13.79 -14.79 45.99
N THR A 303 -13.56 -15.70 45.06
CA THR A 303 -13.35 -15.41 43.64
C THR A 303 -14.65 -14.87 43.06
N TYR A 304 -14.57 -13.77 42.32
CA TYR A 304 -15.71 -13.23 41.60
C TYR A 304 -15.45 -13.28 40.09
N HIS A 305 -16.52 -13.50 39.35
CA HIS A 305 -16.55 -13.57 37.89
C HIS A 305 -17.53 -12.51 37.38
N GLU A 306 -17.02 -11.47 36.72
CA GLU A 306 -17.85 -10.50 36.00
C GLU A 306 -17.92 -10.92 34.53
N ILE A 307 -19.12 -11.28 34.08
CA ILE A 307 -19.39 -11.75 32.72
C ILE A 307 -19.98 -10.59 31.91
N TYR A 308 -19.28 -10.23 30.83
CA TYR A 308 -19.72 -9.23 29.87
C TYR A 308 -20.20 -9.91 28.58
N ALA A 309 -20.55 -9.11 27.57
CA ALA A 309 -20.98 -9.65 26.28
C ALA A 309 -19.87 -10.47 25.60
N HIS A 310 -18.61 -10.04 25.70
CA HIS A 310 -17.50 -10.61 24.94
C HIS A 310 -16.24 -10.95 25.76
N TYR A 311 -16.22 -10.61 27.06
CA TYR A 311 -15.11 -10.89 27.94
C TYR A 311 -15.58 -11.28 29.35
N LEU A 312 -14.70 -11.93 30.09
CA LEU A 312 -14.87 -12.42 31.45
C LEU A 312 -13.73 -11.85 32.30
N ILE A 313 -14.07 -11.17 33.39
CA ILE A 313 -13.10 -10.71 34.37
C ILE A 313 -13.17 -11.63 35.59
N VAL A 314 -12.01 -12.14 36.00
CA VAL A 314 -11.86 -12.94 37.21
C VAL A 314 -11.03 -12.15 38.21
N GLY A 315 -11.54 -11.96 39.42
CA GLY A 315 -10.85 -11.24 40.48
C GLY A 315 -11.03 -11.85 41.87
N ASN A 316 -10.35 -11.26 42.85
CA ASN A 316 -10.31 -11.72 44.24
C ASN A 316 -11.30 -10.96 45.15
N ARG A 317 -11.44 -11.43 46.40
CA ARG A 317 -12.21 -10.77 47.48
C ARG A 317 -11.91 -9.27 47.65
N LYS A 318 -10.68 -8.83 47.36
CA LYS A 318 -10.25 -7.43 47.43
C LYS A 318 -10.66 -6.57 46.21
N LYS A 319 -11.42 -7.12 45.26
CA LYS A 319 -11.74 -6.52 43.95
C LYS A 319 -10.51 -6.25 43.06
N GLU A 320 -9.39 -6.93 43.33
CA GLU A 320 -8.24 -6.94 42.45
C GLU A 320 -8.48 -7.92 41.29
N THR A 321 -8.33 -7.45 40.06
CA THR A 321 -8.46 -8.25 38.85
C THR A 321 -7.25 -9.19 38.68
N ARG A 322 -7.48 -10.51 38.67
CA ARG A 322 -6.44 -11.53 38.48
C ARG A 322 -6.18 -11.83 37.00
N SER A 323 -7.25 -11.93 36.22
CA SER A 323 -7.16 -12.30 34.81
C SER A 323 -8.40 -11.87 34.06
N ILE A 324 -8.19 -11.37 32.85
CA ILE A 324 -9.26 -11.08 31.89
C ILE A 324 -9.19 -12.13 30.80
N TYR A 325 -10.32 -12.73 30.45
CA TYR A 325 -10.46 -13.66 29.35
C TYR A 325 -11.37 -13.05 28.30
N ILE A 326 -10.92 -13.01 27.05
CA ILE A 326 -11.70 -12.50 25.93
C ILE A 326 -12.14 -13.70 25.10
N ARG A 327 -13.43 -13.74 24.77
CA ARG A 327 -13.96 -14.72 23.83
C ARG A 327 -13.85 -14.15 22.43
N THR A 328 -13.01 -14.77 21.62
CA THR A 328 -12.67 -14.30 20.27
C THR A 328 -12.48 -15.48 19.33
N THR A 329 -12.13 -15.22 18.07
CA THR A 329 -11.70 -16.26 17.13
C THR A 329 -10.22 -16.13 16.85
N LEU A 330 -9.60 -17.22 16.39
CA LEU A 330 -8.18 -17.20 16.05
C LEU A 330 -7.85 -16.18 14.97
N GLY A 331 -8.72 -16.02 13.97
CA GLY A 331 -8.48 -15.06 12.90
C GLY A 331 -8.45 -13.60 13.37
N HIS A 332 -9.32 -13.23 14.32
CA HIS A 332 -9.25 -11.91 14.97
C HIS A 332 -7.95 -11.74 15.76
N ILE A 333 -7.53 -12.77 16.51
CA ILE A 333 -6.26 -12.73 17.26
C ILE A 333 -5.10 -12.51 16.30
N SER A 334 -5.05 -13.24 15.19
CA SER A 334 -4.00 -13.09 14.19
C SER A 334 -4.01 -11.66 13.63
N PHE A 335 -5.17 -11.14 13.24
CA PHE A 335 -5.28 -9.79 12.69
C PHE A 335 -4.83 -8.70 13.67
N TYR A 336 -5.31 -8.72 14.91
CA TYR A 336 -4.92 -7.73 15.92
C TYR A 336 -3.46 -7.84 16.32
N ARG A 337 -2.89 -9.05 16.31
CA ARG A 337 -1.46 -9.25 16.55
C ARG A 337 -0.62 -8.57 15.48
N GLU A 338 -0.95 -8.75 14.20
CA GLU A 338 -0.21 -8.09 13.11
C GLU A 338 -0.31 -6.55 13.22
N ILE A 339 -1.46 -6.02 13.62
CA ILE A 339 -1.62 -4.58 13.91
C ILE A 339 -0.71 -4.16 15.05
N GLU A 340 -0.70 -4.90 16.16
CA GLU A 340 0.11 -4.56 17.32
C GLU A 340 1.61 -4.63 17.01
N GLU A 341 2.05 -5.69 16.33
CA GLU A 341 3.43 -5.84 15.87
C GLU A 341 3.85 -4.69 14.95
N ALA A 342 2.96 -4.25 14.04
CA ALA A 342 3.21 -3.08 13.19
C ALA A 342 3.33 -1.79 14.00
N ILE A 343 2.45 -1.56 14.99
CA ILE A 343 2.51 -0.37 15.87
C ILE A 343 3.79 -0.38 16.72
N GLN A 344 4.13 -1.52 17.30
CA GLN A 344 5.36 -1.66 18.10
C GLN A 344 6.60 -1.47 17.22
N GLY A 345 6.61 -2.05 16.01
CA GLY A 345 7.68 -1.86 15.03
C GLY A 345 7.89 -0.38 14.69
N PHE A 346 6.81 0.38 14.48
CA PHE A 346 6.86 1.81 14.25
C PHE A 346 7.45 2.58 15.45
N SER A 347 7.01 2.26 16.68
CA SER A 347 7.53 2.91 17.90
C SER A 347 9.03 2.65 18.13
N ARG A 348 9.52 1.47 17.75
CA ARG A 348 10.94 1.11 17.82
C ARG A 348 11.75 1.85 16.76
N ALA A 349 11.26 1.94 15.52
CA ALA A 349 11.96 2.68 14.47
C ALA A 349 12.18 4.16 14.82
N TYR A 350 11.19 4.80 15.48
CA TYR A 350 11.28 6.18 15.94
C TYR A 350 12.21 6.39 17.14
N SER A 351 12.43 5.37 17.98
CA SER A 351 13.32 5.49 19.15
C SER A 351 14.80 5.31 18.82
N TYR A 352 15.14 4.75 17.65
CA TYR A 352 16.53 4.67 17.15
C TYR A 352 16.92 5.81 16.21
N THR A 353 16.01 6.75 15.93
CA THR A 353 16.23 7.91 15.04
C THR A 353 16.30 9.25 15.78
N ILE A 354 16.35 9.23 17.12
CA ILE A 354 16.75 10.34 18.01
C ILE A 354 18.07 9.91 18.66
#